data_AF-A0A1M6G6V6-F1
#
_entry.id   AF-A0A1M6G6V6-F1
#
_cell.length_a   1.000
_cell.length_b   1.000
_cell.length_c   1.000
_cell.angle_alpha   90.00
_cell.angle_beta   90.00
_cell.angle_gamma   90.00
#
_symmetry.space_group_name_H-M   'P 1'
#
loop_
_entity.id
_entity.type
_entity.pdbx_description
1 polymer ?
#
loop_
_entity_poly.entity_id
_entity_poly.type
_entity_poly.pdbx_seq_one_letter_code
_entity_poly.pdbx_strand_id
1 'polypeptide(L)' 'MKDEDIRTYYPVEDEFTEAMHEEFTVPDEVDVKHRVWSLIWFLEIGEFTLEELLTEFRLTREQYERYRNT' A
#
# COMPACT_ATOMS: atom_id res chain seq x y z
N MET A 1 45.22 36.62 -3.63
CA MET A 1 43.98 36.04 -3.09
C MET A 1 43.36 35.24 -4.21
N LYS A 2 43.12 33.95 -3.93
CA LYS A 2 42.53 32.98 -4.85
C LYS A 2 41.02 33.06 -4.63
N ASP A 3 40.28 33.49 -5.64
CA ASP A 3 38.83 33.33 -5.69
C ASP A 3 38.54 32.56 -6.99
N GLU A 4 38.90 31.27 -6.98
CA GLU A 4 38.40 30.32 -7.97
C GLU A 4 36.99 29.94 -7.51
N ASP A 5 36.02 30.50 -8.22
CA ASP A 5 34.58 30.21 -8.13
C ASP A 5 34.37 28.72 -8.43
N ILE A 6 34.43 27.88 -7.38
CA ILE A 6 34.01 26.47 -7.44
C ILE A 6 32.49 26.50 -7.56
N ARG A 7 32.00 26.74 -8.78
CA ARG A 7 30.65 26.36 -9.16
C ARG A 7 30.62 24.85 -9.12
N THR A 8 30.07 24.33 -8.03
CA THR A 8 29.73 22.93 -7.86
C THR A 8 28.97 22.48 -9.10
N TYR A 9 29.65 21.76 -9.98
CA TYR A 9 29.04 21.07 -11.10
C TYR A 9 28.25 19.91 -10.50
N TYR A 10 26.98 20.15 -10.18
CA TYR A 10 26.03 19.06 -9.98
C TYR A 10 25.76 18.49 -11.38
N PRO A 11 26.14 17.22 -11.68
CA PRO A 11 25.67 16.58 -12.88
C PRO A 11 24.15 16.61 -12.83
N VAL A 12 23.56 17.13 -13.91
CA VAL A 12 22.13 17.41 -14.05
C VAL A 12 21.33 16.18 -13.62
N GLU A 13 20.33 16.42 -12.79
CA GLU A 13 19.37 15.48 -12.19
C GLU A 13 18.47 14.77 -13.23
N ASP A 14 18.92 14.63 -14.49
CA ASP A 14 18.09 14.14 -15.60
C ASP A 14 18.04 12.61 -15.70
N GLU A 15 18.95 11.86 -15.05
CA GLU A 15 19.01 10.39 -15.17
C GLU A 15 18.23 9.62 -14.08
N PHE A 16 17.66 10.29 -13.07
CA PHE A 16 17.01 9.64 -11.92
C PHE A 16 15.48 9.80 -11.85
N THR A 17 14.85 10.42 -12.85
CA THR A 17 13.43 10.81 -12.76
C THR A 17 12.47 9.87 -13.48
N GLU A 18 12.91 9.12 -14.50
CA GLU A 18 12.02 8.25 -15.28
C GLU A 18 11.85 6.82 -14.71
N ALA A 19 12.79 6.33 -13.91
CA ALA A 19 12.77 4.95 -13.39
C ALA A 19 12.04 4.77 -12.04
N MET A 20 11.47 5.84 -11.47
CA MET A 20 10.94 5.85 -10.09
C MET A 20 9.44 5.53 -9.98
N HIS A 21 8.74 5.34 -11.10
CA HIS A 21 7.29 5.11 -11.13
C HIS A 21 6.95 3.85 -11.92
N GLU A 22 7.51 2.70 -11.50
CA GLU A 22 7.01 1.43 -11.99
C GLU A 22 5.60 1.22 -11.39
N GLU A 23 4.57 1.10 -12.24
CA GLU A 23 3.20 0.85 -11.81
C GLU A 23 3.12 -0.56 -11.19
N PHE A 24 3.27 -0.64 -9.88
CA PHE A 24 3.10 -1.89 -9.15
C PHE A 24 1.61 -2.22 -9.03
N THR A 25 1.21 -3.31 -9.68
CA THR A 25 -0.15 -3.85 -9.57
C THR A 25 -0.16 -4.97 -8.54
N VAL A 26 -1.00 -4.84 -7.51
CA VAL A 26 -1.27 -5.94 -6.58
C VAL A 26 -2.31 -6.86 -7.21
N PRO A 27 -2.09 -8.18 -7.29
CA PRO A 27 -3.13 -9.10 -7.73
C PRO A 27 -4.36 -9.00 -6.83
N ASP A 28 -5.56 -8.94 -7.41
CA ASP A 28 -6.83 -8.78 -6.68
C ASP A 28 -6.99 -9.79 -5.52
N GLU A 29 -6.52 -11.03 -5.71
CA GLU A 29 -6.58 -12.05 -4.65
C GLU A 29 -5.72 -11.69 -3.44
N VAL A 30 -4.55 -11.09 -3.65
CA VAL A 30 -3.63 -10.67 -2.58
C VAL A 30 -4.25 -9.49 -1.82
N ASP A 31 -4.82 -8.53 -2.55
CA ASP A 31 -5.50 -7.39 -1.94
C ASP A 31 -6.72 -7.83 -1.11
N VAL A 32 -7.55 -8.75 -1.63
CA VAL A 32 -8.69 -9.30 -0.88
C VAL A 32 -8.22 -10.02 0.39
N LYS A 33 -7.17 -10.84 0.33
CA LYS A 33 -6.60 -11.51 1.51
C LYS A 33 -6.12 -10.50 2.55
N HIS A 34 -5.41 -9.46 2.12
CA HIS A 34 -4.92 -8.41 3.01
C HIS A 34 -6.08 -7.69 3.72
N ARG A 35 -7.13 -7.33 2.97
CA ARG A 35 -8.31 -6.69 3.54
C ARG A 35 -9.06 -7.60 4.54
N VAL A 36 -9.17 -8.90 4.25
CA VAL A 36 -9.77 -9.86 5.20
C VAL A 36 -8.92 -9.97 6.47
N TRP A 37 -7.58 -10.00 6.35
CA TRP A 37 -6.68 -10.00 7.49
C TRP A 37 -6.87 -8.75 8.37
N SER A 38 -6.91 -7.56 7.77
CA SER A 38 -7.16 -6.31 8.51
C SER A 38 -8.52 -6.32 9.19
N LEU A 39 -9.57 -6.78 8.50
CA LEU A 39 -10.92 -6.90 9.07
C LEU A 39 -10.94 -7.79 10.32
N ILE A 40 -10.25 -8.94 10.30
CA ILE A 40 -10.17 -9.84 11.47
C ILE A 40 -9.52 -9.13 12.66
N TRP A 41 -8.43 -8.41 12.41
CA TRP A 41 -7.76 -7.65 13.46
C TRP A 41 -8.70 -6.61 14.10
N PHE A 42 -9.51 -5.91 13.30
CA PHE A 42 -10.52 -4.98 13.83
C PHE A 42 -11.65 -5.67 14.60
N LEU A 43 -12.05 -6.89 14.21
CA LEU A 43 -12.99 -7.70 14.98
C LEU A 43 -12.43 -8.12 16.33
N GLU A 44 -11.13 -8.43 16.40
CA GLU A 44 -10.45 -8.80 17.65
C GLU A 44 -10.39 -7.63 18.65
N ILE A 45 -10.26 -6.40 18.15
CA ILE A 45 -10.34 -5.18 18.98
C ILE A 45 -11.75 -5.02 19.58
N GLY A 46 -12.79 -5.45 18.86
CA GLY A 46 -14.16 -5.51 19.36
C GLY A 46 -14.93 -4.18 19.31
N GLU A 47 -14.41 -3.17 18.60
CA GLU A 47 -15.07 -1.87 18.42
C GLU A 47 -16.10 -1.85 17.28
N PHE A 48 -16.04 -2.83 16.38
CA PHE A 48 -16.89 -2.89 15.19
C PHE A 48 -17.52 -4.27 15.00
N THR A 49 -18.67 -4.30 14.34
CA THR A 49 -19.31 -5.54 13.89
C THR A 49 -18.75 -6.02 12.56
N LEU A 50 -18.94 -7.31 12.27
CA LEU A 50 -18.54 -7.89 10.98
C LEU A 50 -19.20 -7.19 9.79
N GLU A 51 -20.47 -6.81 9.89
CA GLU A 51 -21.19 -6.15 8.78
C GLU A 51 -20.67 -4.74 8.48
N GLU A 52 -20.31 -3.98 9.51
CA GLU A 52 -19.69 -2.66 9.35
C GLU A 52 -18.34 -2.78 8.63
N LEU A 53 -17.52 -3.74 9.03
CA LEU A 53 -16.21 -3.95 8.44
C LEU A 53 -16.28 -4.54 7.03
N LEU A 54 -17.22 -5.45 6.74
CA LEU A 54 -17.45 -5.93 5.37
C LEU A 54 -17.77 -4.78 4.42
N THR A 55 -18.55 -3.81 4.89
CA THR A 55 -18.89 -2.60 4.12
C THR A 55 -17.66 -1.71 3.93
N GLU A 56 -16.94 -1.39 5.02
CA GLU A 56 -15.77 -0.50 5.00
C GLU A 56 -14.65 -1.04 4.11
N PHE A 57 -14.33 -2.33 4.25
CA PHE A 57 -13.30 -2.99 3.45
C PHE A 57 -13.77 -3.41 2.06
N ARG A 58 -15.03 -3.13 1.68
CA ARG A 58 -15.63 -3.54 0.40
C ARG A 58 -15.45 -5.03 0.13
N LEU A 59 -15.77 -5.84 1.13
CA LEU A 59 -15.70 -7.28 1.10
C LEU A 59 -17.10 -7.87 1.12
N THR A 60 -17.29 -8.93 0.34
CA THR A 60 -18.47 -9.78 0.47
C THR A 60 -18.29 -10.76 1.62
N ARG A 61 -19.41 -11.24 2.16
CA ARG A 61 -19.39 -12.31 3.16
C ARG A 61 -18.70 -13.58 2.64
N GLU A 62 -18.83 -13.90 1.35
CA GLU A 62 -18.14 -15.05 0.74
C GLU A 62 -16.62 -14.88 0.74
N GLN A 63 -16.10 -13.69 0.39
CA GLN A 63 -14.67 -13.42 0.43
C GLN A 63 -14.10 -13.52 1.85
N TYR A 64 -14.82 -13.01 2.85
CA TYR A 64 -14.45 -13.17 4.24
C TYR A 64 -14.41 -14.65 4.64
N GLU A 65 -15.47 -15.40 4.39
CA GLU A 65 -15.52 -16.83 4.73
C GLU A 65 -14.43 -17.66 4.05
N ARG A 66 -14.09 -17.31 2.80
CA ARG A 66 -13.04 -17.98 2.04
C ARG A 66 -11.64 -17.76 2.63
N TYR A 67 -11.35 -16.56 3.15
CA TYR A 67 -9.98 -16.19 3.55
C TYR A 67 -9.77 -16.03 5.05
N ARG A 68 -10.83 -16.05 5.88
CA ARG A 68 -10.75 -15.83 7.34
C ARG A 68 -9.87 -16.80 8.13
N ASN A 69 -9.48 -17.92 7.53
CA ASN A 69 -8.63 -18.94 8.14
C ASN A 69 -7.27 -19.07 7.44
N THR A 70 -6.91 -18.13 6.57
CA THR A 70 -5.60 -18.09 5.88
C THR A 70 -4.57 -17.43 6.78
#